data_AF-A0AAX0QZT0-F1
#
_entry.id   AF-A0AAX0QZT0-F1
#
_cell.length_a   1.000
_cell.length_b   1.000
_cell.length_c   1.000
_cell.angle_alpha   90.00
_cell.angle_beta   90.00
_cell.angle_gamma   90.00
#
_symmetry.space_group_name_H-M   'P 1'
#
loop_
_entity.id
_entity.type
_entity.pdbx_description
1 polymer ?
#
loop_
_entity_poly.entity_id
_entity_poly.type
_entity_poly.pdbx_seq_one_letter_code
_entity_poly.pdbx_strand_id
1 'polypeptide(L)' 'MSTAARYIFHLITPVGGVNDLAKGDFDSLDEARAEAMSVARELMRRAASQGRDVSAYAIEICDEAGRPISLVTFRQAR' A
#
# COMPACT_ATOMS: atom_id res chain seq x y z
N MET A 1 -11.34 13.07 -21.32
CA MET A 1 -10.39 11.96 -21.21
C MET A 1 -9.74 12.11 -19.85
N SER A 2 -10.00 11.22 -18.91
CA SER A 2 -9.25 11.19 -17.65
C SER A 2 -7.95 10.46 -17.94
N THR A 3 -6.82 11.12 -17.73
CA THR A 3 -5.51 10.49 -17.88
C THR A 3 -5.21 9.77 -16.58
N ALA A 4 -5.25 8.43 -16.57
CA ALA A 4 -4.87 7.65 -15.41
C ALA A 4 -3.43 7.99 -14.99
N ALA A 5 -3.21 8.20 -13.68
CA ALA A 5 -1.90 8.45 -13.11
C ALA A 5 -1.28 7.13 -12.64
N ARG A 6 0.04 6.99 -12.87
CA ARG A 6 0.77 5.82 -12.41
C ARG A 6 1.17 6.00 -10.94
N TYR A 7 0.79 5.02 -10.12
CA TYR A 7 1.13 4.97 -8.70
C TYR A 7 1.96 3.73 -8.37
N ILE A 8 2.88 3.87 -7.43
CA ILE A 8 3.80 2.82 -6.99
C ILE A 8 3.51 2.52 -5.52
N PHE A 9 3.38 1.24 -5.15
CA PHE A 9 3.09 0.82 -3.78
C PHE A 9 4.29 0.13 -3.15
N HIS A 10 4.76 0.67 -2.03
CA HIS A 10 5.84 0.10 -1.23
C HIS A 10 5.31 -0.39 0.12
N LEU A 11 5.65 -1.62 0.50
CA LEU A 11 5.41 -2.12 1.85
C LEU A 11 6.51 -1.62 2.78
N ILE A 12 6.12 -0.86 3.80
CA ILE A 12 6.99 -0.39 4.88
C ILE A 12 6.84 -1.32 6.07
N THR A 13 7.96 -1.86 6.52
CA THR A 13 8.04 -2.71 7.73
C THR A 13 8.64 -1.93 8.91
N PRO A 14 8.42 -2.36 10.16
CA PRO A 14 8.96 -1.68 11.35
C PRO A 14 10.49 -1.62 11.41
N VAL A 15 11.16 -2.53 10.70
CA VAL A 15 12.62 -2.59 10.59
C VAL A 15 13.17 -1.71 9.47
N GLY A 16 12.33 -0.89 8.83
CA GLY A 16 12.71 0.04 7.76
C GLY A 16 12.85 -0.62 6.39
N GLY A 17 12.50 -1.91 6.25
CA GLY A 17 12.50 -2.58 4.95
C GLY A 17 11.37 -2.07 4.07
N VAL A 18 11.72 -1.64 2.86
CA VAL A 18 10.82 -1.28 1.75
C VAL A 18 10.77 -2.47 0.80
N ASN A 19 9.60 -3.04 0.58
CA ASN A 19 9.40 -4.03 -0.49
C ASN A 19 8.43 -3.47 -1.54
N ASP A 20 8.85 -3.49 -2.80
CA ASP A 20 7.97 -3.11 -3.91
C ASP A 20 6.85 -4.13 -4.04
N LEU A 21 5.62 -3.72 -3.70
CA LEU A 21 4.44 -4.59 -3.76
C LEU A 21 3.89 -4.64 -5.18
N ALA A 22 3.72 -3.47 -5.81
CA ALA A 22 3.06 -3.35 -7.10
C ALA A 22 3.24 -1.96 -7.71
N LYS A 23 2.97 -1.87 -9.01
CA LYS A 23 2.73 -0.62 -9.75
C LYS A 23 1.39 -0.75 -10.46
N GLY A 24 0.57 0.29 -10.42
CA GLY A 24 -0.74 0.31 -11.05
C GLY A 24 -1.08 1.68 -11.63
N ASP A 25 -1.92 1.69 -12.66
CA ASP A 25 -2.49 2.91 -13.21
C ASP A 25 -3.87 3.10 -12.59
N PHE A 26 -4.10 4.25 -11.95
CA PHE A 26 -5.36 4.58 -11.28
C PHE A 26 -5.84 5.96 -11.73
N ASP A 27 -7.14 6.17 -11.81
CA ASP A 27 -7.69 7.45 -12.28
C ASP A 27 -7.57 8.54 -11.21
N SER A 28 -7.34 8.15 -9.95
CA SER A 28 -7.12 9.09 -8.84
C SER A 28 -6.33 8.47 -7.67
N LEU A 29 -5.82 9.35 -6.81
CA LEU A 29 -5.21 8.95 -5.54
C LEU A 29 -6.21 8.24 -4.61
N ASP A 30 -7.50 8.58 -4.67
CA ASP A 30 -8.51 7.91 -3.86
C ASP A 30 -8.71 6.45 -4.27
N GLU A 31 -8.68 6.15 -5.58
CA GLU A 31 -8.70 4.78 -6.09
C GLU A 31 -7.44 4.01 -5.71
N ALA A 32 -6.27 4.63 -5.88
CA ALA A 32 -5.00 4.04 -5.44
C ALA A 32 -5.01 3.73 -3.93
N ARG A 33 -5.60 4.62 -3.11
CA ARG A 33 -5.77 4.42 -1.66
C ARG A 33 -6.74 3.27 -1.35
N ALA A 34 -7.83 3.15 -2.10
CA ALA A 34 -8.79 2.07 -1.94
C ALA A 34 -8.14 0.71 -2.26
N GLU A 35 -7.33 0.64 -3.32
CA GLU A 35 -6.57 -0.56 -3.65
C GLU A 35 -5.52 -0.89 -2.59
N ALA A 36 -4.73 0.10 -2.15
CA ALA A 36 -3.78 -0.09 -1.05
C ALA A 36 -4.46 -0.61 0.23
N MET A 37 -5.68 -0.14 0.54
CA MET A 37 -6.47 -0.66 1.65
C MET A 37 -6.86 -2.13 1.47
N SER A 38 -7.24 -2.53 0.25
CA SER A 38 -7.54 -3.92 -0.12
C SER A 38 -6.31 -4.82 0.04
N VAL A 39 -5.17 -4.37 -0.48
CA VAL A 39 -3.88 -5.08 -0.36
C VAL A 39 -3.46 -5.22 1.11
N ALA A 40 -3.59 -4.16 1.92
CA ALA A 40 -3.28 -4.22 3.35
C ALA A 40 -4.16 -5.26 4.08
N ARG A 41 -5.46 -5.32 3.75
CA ARG A 41 -6.38 -6.33 4.32
C ARG A 41 -5.98 -7.76 3.96
N GLU A 42 -5.61 -7.99 2.71
CA GLU A 42 -5.17 -9.31 2.26
C GLU A 42 -3.86 -9.73 2.95
N LEU A 43 -2.90 -8.81 3.06
CA LEU A 43 -1.65 -9.06 3.79
C LEU A 43 -1.89 -9.35 5.28
N MET A 44 -2.79 -8.62 5.93
CA MET A 44 -3.19 -8.90 7.32
C MET A 44 -3.80 -10.29 7.46
N ARG A 45 -4.69 -10.70 6.56
CA ARG A 45 -5.31 -12.04 6.58
C ARG A 45 -4.26 -13.15 6.43
N ARG A 46 -3.32 -13.00 5.51
CA ARG A 46 -2.21 -13.95 5.31
C ARG A 46 -1.26 -13.99 6.50
N ALA A 47 -0.96 -12.85 7.12
CA ALA A 47 -0.11 -12.81 8.30
C ALA A 47 -0.79 -13.49 9.51
N ALA A 48 -2.09 -13.28 9.69
CA ALA A 48 -2.87 -13.92 10.73
C ALA A 48 -2.87 -15.45 10.60
N SER A 49 -3.00 -15.99 9.39
CA SER A 49 -2.92 -17.45 9.16
C SER A 49 -1.53 -18.03 9.44
N GLN A 50 -0.50 -17.21 9.47
CA GLN A 50 0.89 -17.57 9.79
C GLN A 50 1.28 -17.24 11.24
N GLY A 51 0.38 -16.68 12.06
CA GLY A 51 0.69 -16.23 13.43
C GLY A 51 1.66 -15.05 13.50
N ARG A 52 1.77 -14.25 12.42
CA ARG A 52 2.67 -13.08 12.35
C ARG A 52 1.91 -11.80 12.69
N ASP A 53 2.51 -10.96 13.52
CA ASP A 53 2.01 -9.59 13.74
C ASP A 53 2.55 -8.63 12.67
N VAL A 54 1.63 -8.01 11.95
CA VAL A 54 1.91 -7.01 10.89
C VAL A 54 1.17 -5.70 11.17
N SER A 55 0.67 -5.49 12.39
CA SER A 55 -0.10 -4.31 12.78
C SER A 55 0.66 -2.99 12.59
N ALA A 56 1.98 -3.04 12.68
CA ALA A 56 2.88 -1.90 12.47
C ALA A 56 3.35 -1.72 11.01
N TYR A 57 2.83 -2.50 10.06
CA TYR A 57 3.17 -2.37 8.64
C TYR A 57 2.34 -1.26 8.00
N ALA A 58 2.85 -0.70 6.90
CA ALA A 58 2.14 0.30 6.11
C ALA A 58 2.42 0.12 4.62
N ILE A 59 1.52 0.62 3.77
CA ILE A 59 1.73 0.74 2.33
C ILE A 59 1.91 2.22 2.02
N GLU A 60 3.10 2.58 1.57
CA GLU A 60 3.41 3.88 1.02
C GLU A 60 3.00 3.92 -0.45
N ILE A 61 2.29 4.97 -0.84
CA ILE A 61 1.87 5.22 -2.21
C ILE A 61 2.73 6.36 -2.73
N CYS A 62 3.45 6.09 -3.80
CA CYS A 62 4.28 7.06 -4.50
C CYS A 62 3.68 7.44 -5.85
N ASP A 63 4.04 8.64 -6.32
CA ASP A 63 3.82 9.05 -7.70
C ASP A 63 4.75 8.28 -8.67
N GLU A 64 4.62 8.57 -9.97
CA GLU A 64 5.44 7.96 -11.02
C GLU A 64 6.95 8.28 -10.91
N ALA A 65 7.31 9.37 -10.22
CA ALA A 65 8.69 9.75 -9.93
C ALA A 65 9.23 9.06 -8.67
N GLY A 66 8.43 8.20 -8.02
CA GLY A 66 8.78 7.49 -6.79
C GLY A 66 8.69 8.35 -5.54
N ARG A 67 8.08 9.53 -5.60
CA ARG A 67 7.92 10.40 -4.43
C ARG A 67 6.71 9.97 -3.60
N PRO A 68 6.85 9.80 -2.28
CA PRO A 68 5.74 9.42 -1.43
C PRO A 68 4.72 10.56 -1.36
N ILE A 69 3.46 10.22 -1.63
CA ILE A 69 2.33 11.17 -1.64
C ILE A 69 1.19 10.74 -0.72
N SER A 70 1.14 9.47 -0.30
CA SER A 70 0.15 8.97 0.66
C SER A 70 0.67 7.73 1.39
N LEU A 71 0.09 7.45 2.57
CA LEU A 71 0.44 6.31 3.41
C LEU A 71 -0.82 5.63 3.94
N VAL A 72 -0.91 4.31 3.82
CA VAL A 72 -1.98 3.47 4.36
C VAL A 72 -1.40 2.52 5.38
N THR A 73 -1.66 2.77 6.67
CA THR A 73 -1.26 1.86 7.75
C THR A 73 -2.19 0.65 7.81
N PHE A 74 -1.65 -0.51 8.19
CA PHE A 74 -2.47 -1.72 8.37
C PHE A 74 -3.55 -1.52 9.45
N ARG A 75 -3.28 -0.64 10.42
CA ARG A 75 -4.28 -0.24 11.43
C ARG A 75 -5.50 0.46 10.85
N GLN A 76 -5.34 1.28 9.81
CA GLN A 76 -6.47 1.93 9.11
C GLN A 76 -7.29 0.93 8.30
N ALA A 77 -6.69 -0.20 7.92
CA ALA A 77 -7.30 -1.23 7.08
C ALA A 77 -8.12 -2.27 7.86
N ARG A 78 -8.10 -2.22 9.19
CA ARG A 78 -8.74 -3.21 10.08
C ARG A 78 -10.26 -3.15 10.06
#